data_AF-A0A161X7B1-F1
#
_entry.id   AF-A0A161X7B1-F1
#
_cell.length_a   1.000
_cell.length_b   1.000
_cell.length_c   1.000
_cell.angle_alpha   90.00
_cell.angle_beta   90.00
_cell.angle_gamma   90.00
#
_symmetry.space_group_name_H-M   'P 1'
#
loop_
_entity.id
_entity.type
_entity.pdbx_description
1 polymer ?
#
loop_
_entity_poly.entity_id
_entity_poly.type
_entity_poly.pdbx_seq_one_letter_code
_entity_poly.pdbx_strand_id
1 'polypeptide(L)' 'MKETNLKLAQKDIDEALSVIESMEESLTTQSLSKDTLKEKFVFLAEKVQQLESILKEEGILE' A
#
# COMPACT_ATOMS: atom_id res chain seq x y z
N MET A 1 -23.26 -6.87 -10.35
CA MET A 1 -22.13 -6.11 -9.78
C MET A 1 -21.40 -5.46 -10.94
N LYS A 2 -21.18 -4.14 -10.89
CA LYS A 2 -20.65 -3.37 -12.03
C LYS A 2 -19.19 -3.78 -12.26
N GLU A 3 -18.92 -4.41 -13.40
CA GLU A 3 -17.61 -4.81 -13.92
C GLU A 3 -16.53 -3.72 -13.75
N THR A 4 -16.96 -2.46 -13.76
CA THR A 4 -16.17 -1.25 -13.47
C THR A 4 -15.49 -1.26 -12.10
N ASN A 5 -16.17 -1.71 -11.04
CA ASN A 5 -15.63 -1.72 -9.68
C ASN A 5 -14.55 -2.80 -9.52
N LEU A 6 -14.68 -3.93 -10.22
CA LEU A 6 -13.67 -4.99 -10.24
C LEU A 6 -12.40 -4.53 -10.97
N LYS A 7 -12.55 -3.81 -12.09
CA LYS A 7 -11.40 -3.23 -12.82
C LYS A 7 -10.66 -2.17 -12.00
N LEU A 8 -11.38 -1.37 -11.22
CA LEU A 8 -10.78 -0.40 -10.30
C LEU A 8 -10.01 -1.11 -9.19
N ALA A 9 -10.62 -2.10 -8.53
CA ALA A 9 -9.93 -2.89 -7.50
C ALA A 9 -8.68 -3.60 -8.04
N GLN A 10 -8.74 -4.12 -9.27
CA GLN A 10 -7.60 -4.77 -9.92
C GLN A 10 -6.47 -3.78 -10.21
N LYS A 11 -6.81 -2.56 -10.67
CA LYS A 11 -5.85 -1.48 -10.89
C LYS A 11 -5.17 -1.05 -9.58
N ASP A 12 -5.94 -0.92 -8.51
CA ASP A 12 -5.40 -0.53 -7.19
C ASP A 12 -4.47 -1.62 -6.63
N ILE A 13 -4.78 -2.90 -6.88
CA ILE A 13 -3.91 -4.03 -6.53
C ILE A 13 -2.62 -4.01 -7.34
N ASP A 14 -2.71 -3.80 -8.66
CA ASP A 14 -1.53 -3.75 -9.54
C ASP A 14 -0.60 -2.58 -9.18
N GLU A 15 -1.16 -1.41 -8.83
CA GLU A 15 -0.38 -0.26 -8.34
C GLU A 15 0.29 -0.56 -7.00
N ALA A 16 -0.41 -1.21 -6.07
CA ALA A 16 0.17 -1.62 -4.79
C ALA A 16 1.31 -2.63 -4.96
N LEU A 17 1.15 -3.62 -5.86
CA LEU A 17 2.20 -4.60 -6.18
C LEU A 17 3.42 -3.93 -6.80
N SER A 18 3.22 -3.01 -7.75
CA SER A 18 4.33 -2.28 -8.40
C SER A 18 5.14 -1.43 -7.42
N VAL A 19 4.47 -0.81 -6.44
CA VAL A 19 5.16 -0.04 -5.37
C VAL A 19 6.01 -0.97 -4.49
N ILE A 20 5.51 -2.16 -4.17
CA ILE A 20 6.24 -3.17 -3.38
C ILE A 20 7.46 -3.68 -4.16
N GLU A 21 7.31 -4.02 -5.44
CA GLU A 21 8.42 -4.45 -6.30
C GLU A 21 9.51 -3.37 -6.39
N SER A 22 9.12 -2.11 -6.62
CA SER A 22 10.06 -0.98 -6.63
C SER A 22 10.77 -0.78 -5.28
N MET A 23 10.09 -1.08 -4.17
CA MET A 23 10.70 -1.07 -2.84
C MET A 23 11.73 -2.18 -2.66
N GLU A 24 11.43 -3.41 -3.10
CA GLU A 24 12.36 -4.54 -3.04
C GLU A 24 13.61 -4.28 -3.91
N GLU A 25 13.44 -3.74 -5.12
CA GLU A 25 14.54 -3.33 -6.00
C GLU A 25 15.40 -2.23 -5.37
N SER A 26 14.77 -1.26 -4.71
CA SER A 26 15.47 -0.17 -4.03
C SER A 26 16.23 -0.64 -2.78
N LEU A 27 15.73 -1.69 -2.10
CA LEU A 27 16.36 -2.30 -0.93
C LEU A 27 17.54 -3.20 -1.33
N THR A 28 17.44 -3.93 -2.44
CA THR A 28 18.51 -4.80 -2.96
C THR A 28 19.70 -4.03 -3.51
N THR A 29 19.52 -2.78 -3.94
CA THR A 29 20.58 -1.95 -4.55
C THR A 29 21.40 -1.09 -3.56
N GLN A 30 21.21 -1.23 -2.24
CA GLN A 30 21.92 -0.45 -1.19
C GLN A 30 21.90 1.09 -1.39
N SER A 31 20.99 1.62 -2.21
CA SER A 31 20.94 3.05 -2.55
C SER A 31 19.92 3.85 -1.74
N LEU A 32 19.10 3.18 -0.91
CA LEU A 32 18.09 3.84 -0.11
C LEU A 32 18.70 4.64 1.03
N SER A 33 18.61 5.96 0.93
CA SER A 33 18.87 6.84 2.06
C SER A 33 17.92 6.48 3.22
N LYS A 34 18.41 6.61 4.46
CA LYS A 34 17.61 6.40 5.66
C LYS A 34 16.33 7.25 5.67
N ASP A 35 16.37 8.42 5.04
CA ASP A 35 15.24 9.33 4.92
C ASP A 35 14.17 8.77 3.97
N THR A 36 14.57 8.23 2.81
CA THR A 36 13.65 7.56 1.88
C THR A 36 13.01 6.32 2.51
N LEU A 37 13.77 5.54 3.29
CA LEU A 37 13.21 4.40 4.02
C LEU A 37 12.17 4.85 5.05
N LYS A 38 12.45 5.95 5.75
CA LYS A 38 11.55 6.52 6.75
C LYS A 38 10.25 7.04 6.11
N GLU A 39 10.34 7.74 4.99
CA GLU A 39 9.16 8.21 4.24
C GLU A 39 8.28 7.06 3.79
N LYS A 40 8.89 5.99 3.25
CA LYS A 40 8.16 4.79 2.83
C LYS A 40 7.49 4.08 4.02
N PHE A 41 8.14 4.06 5.18
CA PHE A 41 7.56 3.47 6.39
C PHE A 41 6.38 4.28 6.92
N VAL A 42 6.47 5.62 6.89
CA VAL A 42 5.37 6.51 7.26
C VAL A 42 4.19 6.31 6.31
N PHE A 43 4.45 6.27 5.00
CA PHE A 43 3.41 6.03 4.00
C PHE A 43 2.70 4.68 4.20
N LEU A 44 3.45 3.62 4.48
CA LEU A 44 2.88 2.30 4.77
C LEU A 44 2.04 2.32 6.05
N ALA A 45 2.50 2.99 7.11
CA ALA A 45 1.75 3.12 8.35
C ALA A 45 0.43 3.88 8.15
N GLU A 46 0.44 4.96 7.36
CA GLU A 46 -0.77 5.69 6.99
C GLU A 46 -1.75 4.80 6.22
N LYS A 47 -1.26 3.99 5.28
CA LYS A 47 -2.09 3.06 4.51
C LYS A 47 -2.70 1.97 5.38
N VAL A 48 -1.95 1.43 6.33
CA VAL A 48 -2.46 0.45 7.31
C VAL A 48 -3.53 1.08 8.19
N GLN A 49 -3.32 2.31 8.68
CA GLN A 49 -4.33 3.02 9.47
C GLN A 49 -5.61 3.31 8.69
N GLN A 50 -5.49 3.69 7.41
CA GLN A 50 -6.64 3.86 6.52
C GLN A 50 -7.40 2.53 6.35
N LEU A 51 -6.68 1.44 6.15
CA LEU A 51 -7.29 0.11 6.04
C LEU A 51 -7.97 -0.31 7.34
N GLU A 52 -7.33 -0.10 8.49
CA GLU A 52 -7.93 -0.37 9.80
C GLU A 52 -9.21 0.46 10.02
N SER A 53 -9.21 1.73 9.61
CA SER A 53 -10.40 2.58 9.71
C SER A 53 -11.55 2.04 8.87
N ILE A 54 -11.27 1.61 7.64
CA ILE A 54 -12.29 0.98 6.76
C ILE A 54 -12.80 -0.32 7.38
N LEU A 55 -11.92 -1.17 7.91
CA LEU A 55 -12.30 -2.43 8.55
C LEU A 55 -13.12 -2.21 9.84
N LYS A 56 -12.86 -1.12 10.58
CA LYS A 56 -13.68 -0.70 11.73
C LYS A 56 -15.06 -0.20 11.29
N GLU A 57 -15.13 0.60 10.23
CA GLU A 57 -16.40 1.08 9.66
C GLU A 57 -17.29 -0.07 9.18
N GLU A 58 -16.69 -1.10 8.58
CA GLU A 58 -17.38 -2.31 8.13
C GLU A 58 -17.72 -3.28 9.30
N GLY A 59 -17.33 -2.96 10.54
CA GLY A 59 -17.60 -3.77 11.73
C GLY A 59 -16.80 -5.09 11.79
N ILE A 60 -15.71 -5.18 11.02
CA ILE A 60 -14.82 -6.35 10.95
C ILE A 60 -13.76 -6.29 12.07
N LEU A 61 -13.30 -5.08 12.40
CA LEU A 61 -12.39 -4.82 13.52
C LEU A 61 -13.07 -3.90 14.55
N GLU A 62 -12.71 -4.04 15.82
CA GLU A 62 -13.07 -3.08 16.90
C GLU A 62 -12.11 -1.88 16.93
#